data_AF-V5GF37-F1
#
_entry.id   AF-V5GF37-F1
#
_cell.length_a   1.000
_cell.length_b   1.000
_cell.length_c   1.000
_cell.angle_alpha   90.00
_cell.angle_beta   90.00
_cell.angle_gamma   90.00
#
_symmetry.space_group_name_H-M   'P 1'
#
loop_
_entity.id
_entity.type
_entity.pdbx_description
1 polymer ?
#
loop_
_entity_poly.entity_id
_entity_poly.type
_entity_poly.pdbx_seq_one_letter_code
_entity_poly.pdbx_strand_id
1 'polypeptide(L)'
;VTLYVLMPIFILDSGRRITPNLVSITSQQILQDTKEKGISMTYICRLQPRPGALNLDKCVRMGVPPGPLLGKLKGGEDVVLPNGNVVTSKDVCEPDDAGPVFIVVDCPSEEYLDSLTNSEELKKH
;
A
#
# COMPACT_ATOMS: atom_id res chain seq x y z
N VAL A 1 -12.34 -4.10 0.84
CA VAL A 1 -11.22 -4.22 1.79
C VAL A 1 -11.79 -4.76 3.08
N THR A 2 -11.88 -6.09 3.18
CA THR A 2 -12.36 -6.77 4.40
C THR A 2 -11.12 -7.07 5.22
N LEU A 3 -10.97 -6.33 6.31
CA LEU A 3 -9.82 -6.36 7.19
C LEU A 3 -9.91 -7.60 8.08
N TYR A 4 -9.23 -8.68 7.69
CA TYR A 4 -9.02 -9.84 8.55
C TYR A 4 -7.92 -9.50 9.55
N VAL A 5 -8.33 -8.97 10.70
CA VAL A 5 -7.44 -8.86 11.87
C VAL A 5 -7.21 -10.28 12.37
N LEU A 6 -6.19 -10.94 11.82
CA LEU A 6 -5.44 -12.09 12.33
C LEU A 6 -4.82 -12.86 11.17
N MET A 7 -3.55 -12.62 10.88
CA MET A 7 -2.71 -13.68 10.33
C MET A 7 -1.29 -13.55 10.90
N PRO A 8 -0.87 -14.44 11.83
CA PRO A 8 0.53 -14.71 12.00
C PRO A 8 1.00 -15.42 10.72
N ILE A 9 1.90 -14.80 9.97
CA ILE A 9 2.78 -15.40 8.95
C ILE A 9 2.13 -16.56 8.16
N PHE A 10 1.51 -16.24 7.02
CA PHE A 10 1.27 -17.21 5.95
C PHE A 10 1.92 -16.70 4.67
N ILE A 11 3.03 -17.35 4.30
CA ILE A 11 3.56 -17.30 2.94
C ILE A 11 2.47 -17.85 2.01
N LEU A 12 2.05 -17.05 1.03
CA LEU A 12 1.24 -17.49 -0.10
C LEU A 12 2.09 -18.45 -0.96
N ASP A 13 1.86 -19.75 -0.82
CA ASP A 13 2.01 -20.67 -1.94
C ASP A 13 0.61 -21.00 -2.51
N SER A 14 0.45 -20.74 -3.81
CA SER A 14 -0.56 -21.32 -4.71
C SER A 14 -2.06 -21.30 -4.31
N GLY A 15 -2.63 -20.11 -4.15
CA GLY A 15 -3.99 -19.81 -4.66
C GLY A 15 -5.20 -20.53 -4.06
N ARG A 16 -5.09 -21.21 -2.91
CA ARG A 16 -6.24 -21.83 -2.23
C ARG A 16 -6.91 -20.86 -1.25
N ARG A 17 -8.21 -20.63 -1.43
CA ARG A 17 -9.08 -19.90 -0.49
C ARG A 17 -9.31 -20.77 0.75
N ILE A 18 -8.76 -20.38 1.89
CA ILE A 18 -9.07 -21.00 3.19
C ILE A 18 -10.27 -20.26 3.80
N THR A 19 -11.29 -21.01 4.20
CA THR A 19 -12.51 -20.49 4.85
C THR A 19 -12.24 -19.99 6.28
N PRO A 20 -13.00 -18.99 6.78
CA PRO A 20 -12.77 -18.36 8.09
C PRO A 20 -12.87 -19.29 9.31
N ASN A 21 -13.44 -20.49 9.16
CA ASN A 21 -13.54 -21.48 10.24
C ASN A 21 -12.25 -22.28 10.52
N LEU A 22 -11.13 -21.93 9.87
CA LEU A 22 -9.84 -22.59 10.08
C LEU A 22 -8.81 -21.62 10.65
N VAL A 23 -9.19 -20.82 11.67
CA VAL A 23 -8.18 -20.30 12.59
C VAL A 23 -7.64 -21.50 13.33
N SER A 24 -6.36 -21.84 13.11
CA SER A 24 -5.77 -22.99 13.79
C SER A 24 -5.89 -22.80 15.30
N ILE A 25 -6.13 -23.88 16.03
CA ILE A 25 -6.24 -23.89 17.50
C ILE A 25 -5.04 -23.16 18.14
N THR A 26 -3.88 -23.27 17.52
CA THR A 26 -2.65 -22.55 17.88
C THR A 26 -2.78 -21.03 17.82
N SER A 27 -3.43 -20.47 16.79
CA SER A 27 -3.66 -19.02 16.69
C SER A 27 -4.65 -18.51 17.76
N GLN A 28 -5.66 -19.31 18.13
CA GLN A 28 -6.57 -18.95 19.22
C GLN A 28 -5.86 -18.95 20.59
N GLN A 29 -4.99 -19.91 20.84
CA GLN A 29 -4.19 -19.96 22.08
C GLN A 29 -3.21 -18.79 22.17
N ILE A 30 -2.54 -18.43 21.07
CA ILE A 30 -1.63 -17.27 21.04
C ILE A 30 -2.40 -16.00 21.38
N LEU A 31 -3.57 -15.77 20.80
CA LEU A 31 -4.40 -14.59 21.11
C LEU A 31 -4.78 -14.51 22.57
N GLN A 32 -5.19 -15.63 23.15
CA GLN A 32 -5.56 -15.72 24.56
C GLN A 32 -4.36 -15.41 25.47
N ASP A 33 -3.20 -16.01 25.19
CA ASP A 33 -1.95 -15.74 25.91
C ASP A 33 -1.50 -14.27 25.78
N THR A 34 -1.69 -13.65 24.61
CA THR A 34 -1.30 -12.25 24.36
C THR A 34 -2.18 -11.29 25.17
N LYS A 35 -3.49 -11.61 25.25
CA LYS A 35 -4.45 -10.88 26.07
C LYS A 35 -4.17 -11.01 27.56
N GLU A 36 -3.82 -12.21 28.03
CA GLU A 36 -3.48 -12.45 29.44
C GLU A 36 -2.16 -11.80 29.86
N LYS A 37 -1.22 -11.66 28.91
CA LYS A 37 0.06 -10.96 29.13
C LYS A 37 -0.03 -9.45 29.01
N GLY A 38 -1.21 -8.88 28.72
CA GLY A 38 -1.40 -7.44 28.57
C GLY A 38 -0.63 -6.85 27.38
N ILE A 39 -0.44 -7.63 26.33
CA ILE A 39 0.26 -7.19 25.12
C ILE A 39 -0.81 -6.70 24.14
N SER A 40 -0.73 -5.42 23.76
CA SER A 40 -1.50 -4.82 22.67
C SER A 40 -0.60 -4.68 21.43
N MET A 41 -1.14 -5.00 20.26
CA MET A 41 -0.43 -4.89 18.98
C MET A 41 -1.16 -3.93 18.04
N THR A 42 -0.39 -3.04 17.40
CA THR A 42 -0.91 -2.12 16.40
C THR A 42 -0.18 -2.31 15.08
N TYR A 43 -0.93 -2.28 13.97
CA TYR A 43 -0.41 -2.47 12.62
C TYR A 43 -0.65 -1.22 11.78
N ILE A 44 0.42 -0.69 11.17
CA ILE A 44 0.35 0.37 10.17
C ILE A 44 0.48 -0.29 8.80
N CYS A 45 -0.61 -0.31 8.04
CA CYS A 45 -0.66 -0.95 6.74
C CYS A 45 -0.53 0.09 5.62
N ARG A 46 0.54 -0.02 4.83
CA ARG A 46 0.79 0.82 3.67
C ARG A 46 0.49 0.03 2.41
N LEU A 47 -0.41 0.54 1.58
CA LEU A 47 -0.61 -0.03 0.26
C LEU A 47 0.54 0.38 -0.66
N GLN A 48 0.77 -0.43 -1.68
CA GLN A 48 1.77 -0.11 -2.70
C GLN A 48 1.37 1.20 -3.41
N PRO A 49 2.33 2.12 -3.58
CA PRO A 49 2.13 3.31 -4.41
C PRO A 49 1.69 2.91 -5.82
N ARG A 50 0.86 3.74 -6.43
CA ARG A 50 0.43 3.59 -7.82
C ARG A 50 1.07 4.70 -8.64
N PRO A 51 1.80 4.35 -9.72
CA PRO A 51 2.33 5.35 -10.61
C PRO A 51 1.19 6.16 -11.22
N GLY A 52 1.45 7.45 -11.42
CA GLY A 52 0.52 8.37 -12.05
C GLY A 52 -0.02 7.87 -13.38
N ALA A 53 -1.28 8.21 -13.67
CA ALA A 53 -1.88 7.86 -14.95
C ALA A 53 -1.22 8.66 -16.08
N LEU A 54 -0.87 7.98 -17.18
CA LEU A 54 -0.39 8.65 -18.39
C LEU A 54 -1.57 9.34 -19.10
N ASN A 55 -1.45 10.64 -19.33
CA ASN A 55 -2.42 11.42 -20.07
C ASN A 55 -2.12 11.37 -21.58
N LEU A 56 -2.84 10.49 -22.28
CA LEU A 56 -2.66 10.29 -23.71
C LEU A 56 -2.90 11.56 -24.54
N ASP A 57 -3.85 12.40 -24.14
CA ASP A 57 -4.13 13.66 -24.85
C ASP A 57 -2.96 14.64 -24.76
N LYS A 58 -2.31 14.73 -23.59
CA LYS A 58 -1.07 15.52 -23.42
C LYS A 58 0.05 14.96 -24.30
N CYS A 59 0.26 13.65 -24.33
CA CYS A 59 1.25 13.00 -25.20
C CYS A 59 1.03 13.31 -26.68
N VAL A 60 -0.22 13.22 -27.16
CA VAL A 60 -0.58 13.50 -28.56
C VAL A 60 -0.33 14.98 -28.89
N ARG A 61 -0.73 15.90 -28.03
CA ARG A 61 -0.46 17.35 -28.21
C ARG A 61 1.02 17.68 -28.27
N MET A 62 1.85 16.93 -27.54
CA MET A 62 3.31 17.08 -27.54
C MET A 62 4.01 16.33 -28.67
N GLY A 63 3.26 15.66 -29.55
CA GLY A 63 3.80 14.96 -30.72
C GLY A 63 4.44 13.61 -30.40
N VAL A 64 4.13 13.00 -29.25
CA VAL A 64 4.63 11.67 -28.90
C VAL A 64 3.88 10.61 -29.72
N PRO A 65 4.56 9.81 -30.55
CA PRO A 65 3.91 8.77 -31.33
C PRO A 65 3.47 7.59 -30.44
N PRO A 66 2.40 6.87 -30.80
CA PRO A 66 2.01 5.66 -30.10
C PRO A 66 3.12 4.60 -30.19
N GLY A 67 3.35 3.88 -29.08
CA GLY A 67 4.33 2.79 -29.02
C GLY A 67 5.21 2.84 -27.76
N PRO A 68 6.46 2.34 -27.83
CA PRO A 68 7.30 2.12 -26.64
C PRO A 68 7.65 3.41 -25.90
N LEU A 69 7.66 4.57 -26.57
CA LEU A 69 7.92 5.86 -25.94
C LEU A 69 6.87 6.23 -24.88
N LEU A 70 5.60 5.86 -25.08
CA LEU A 70 4.55 6.05 -24.07
C LEU A 70 4.80 5.20 -22.82
N GLY A 71 5.34 3.99 -23.01
CA GLY A 71 5.73 3.11 -21.91
C GLY A 71 6.88 3.69 -21.08
N LYS A 72 7.87 4.29 -21.75
CA LYS A 72 8.98 5.01 -21.08
C LYS A 72 8.49 6.19 -20.26
N LEU A 73 7.64 7.03 -20.86
CA LEU A 73 7.03 8.17 -20.16
C LEU A 73 6.20 7.70 -18.95
N LYS A 74 5.40 6.64 -19.10
CA LYS A 74 4.66 6.04 -17.98
C LYS A 74 5.58 5.44 -16.91
N GLY A 75 6.79 5.00 -17.29
CA GLY A 75 7.81 4.48 -16.39
C GLY A 75 8.63 5.54 -15.66
N GLY A 76 8.37 6.83 -15.90
CA GLY A 76 9.11 7.94 -15.29
C GLY A 76 10.32 8.41 -16.11
N GLU A 77 10.53 7.89 -17.32
CA GLU A 77 11.64 8.29 -18.19
C GLU A 77 11.24 9.42 -19.14
N ASP A 78 12.13 10.39 -19.31
CA ASP A 78 11.98 11.44 -20.31
C ASP A 78 12.37 10.91 -21.70
N VAL A 79 11.66 11.37 -22.75
CA VAL A 79 11.90 10.91 -24.12
C VAL A 79 12.27 12.07 -25.02
N VAL A 80 13.28 11.83 -25.87
CA VAL A 80 13.67 12.76 -26.94
C VAL A 80 12.97 12.34 -28.22
N LEU A 81 12.19 13.26 -28.79
CA LEU A 81 11.48 13.05 -30.05
C LEU A 81 12.43 13.27 -31.25
N PRO A 82 12.12 12.71 -32.43
CA PRO A 82 12.96 12.88 -33.63
C PRO A 82 13.12 14.33 -34.10
N ASN A 83 12.20 15.22 -33.70
CA ASN A 83 12.27 16.65 -33.96
C ASN A 83 13.22 17.41 -32.99
N GLY A 84 13.86 16.71 -32.05
CA GLY A 84 14.76 17.27 -31.05
C GLY A 84 14.06 17.76 -29.78
N ASN A 85 12.72 17.73 -29.71
CA ASN A 85 11.99 18.13 -28.52
C ASN A 85 12.10 17.05 -27.43
N VAL A 86 12.27 17.49 -26.19
CA VAL A 86 12.24 16.62 -25.01
C VAL A 86 10.86 16.67 -24.39
N VAL A 87 10.25 15.51 -24.19
CA VAL A 87 8.99 15.35 -23.47
C VAL A 87 9.31 14.72 -22.12
N THR A 88 9.00 15.43 -21.03
CA THR A 88 9.25 14.91 -19.69
C THR A 88 8.08 14.06 -19.22
N SER A 89 8.36 13.02 -18.44
CA SER A 89 7.32 12.18 -17.85
C SER A 89 6.35 13.01 -17.00
N LYS A 90 6.87 14.00 -16.26
CA LYS A 90 6.08 14.87 -15.37
C LYS A 90 5.07 15.75 -16.09
N ASP A 91 5.32 16.10 -17.36
CA ASP A 91 4.40 16.94 -18.14
C ASP A 91 3.17 16.15 -18.62
N VAL A 92 3.32 14.83 -18.80
CA VAL A 92 2.31 13.96 -19.40
C VAL A 92 1.70 12.94 -18.44
N CYS A 93 2.33 12.67 -17.30
CA CYS A 93 1.81 11.81 -16.25
C CYS A 93 1.18 12.67 -15.14
N GLU A 94 0.08 12.16 -14.58
CA GLU A 94 -0.45 12.71 -13.33
C GLU A 94 0.52 12.39 -12.16
N PRO A 95 0.40 13.05 -10.99
CA PRO A 95 1.23 12.73 -9.84
C PRO A 95 1.04 11.29 -9.37
N ASP A 96 2.11 10.70 -8.84
CA ASP A 96 2.04 9.38 -8.21
C ASP A 96 1.13 9.40 -6.98
N ASP A 97 0.35 8.34 -6.82
CA ASP A 97 -0.47 8.11 -5.64
C ASP A 97 0.32 7.24 -4.66
N ALA A 98 0.66 7.79 -3.49
CA ALA A 98 1.37 7.05 -2.44
C ALA A 98 0.57 5.83 -1.91
N GLY A 99 -0.72 5.76 -2.24
CA GLY A 99 -1.64 4.75 -1.76
C GLY A 99 -2.16 5.08 -0.36
N PRO A 100 -3.34 4.54 0.00
CA PRO A 100 -3.89 4.77 1.32
C PRO A 100 -3.04 4.07 2.39
N VAL A 101 -2.94 4.72 3.55
CA VAL A 101 -2.48 4.09 4.79
C VAL A 101 -3.69 3.87 5.67
N PHE A 102 -3.78 2.70 6.29
CA PHE A 102 -4.77 2.44 7.33
C PHE A 102 -4.08 1.79 8.53
N ILE A 103 -4.66 2.03 9.71
CA ILE A 103 -4.11 1.57 10.97
C ILE A 103 -5.10 0.65 11.64
N VAL A 104 -4.62 -0.50 12.11
CA VAL A 104 -5.40 -1.45 12.90
C VAL A 104 -4.85 -1.41 14.32
N VAL A 105 -5.65 -0.88 15.23
CA VAL A 105 -5.27 -0.72 16.64
C VAL A 105 -6.00 -1.77 17.46
N ASP A 106 -5.25 -2.55 18.23
CA ASP A 106 -5.78 -3.36 19.32
C ASP A 106 -5.77 -2.52 20.61
N CYS A 107 -6.92 -2.10 21.11
CA CYS A 107 -7.03 -1.30 22.32
C CYS A 107 -8.00 -1.97 23.31
N PRO A 108 -7.52 -2.88 24.17
CA PRO A 108 -8.40 -3.68 25.03
C PRO A 108 -9.08 -2.89 26.15
N SER A 109 -8.43 -1.86 26.68
CA SER A 109 -8.94 -0.98 27.74
C SER A 109 -8.39 0.45 27.60
N GLU A 110 -8.95 1.39 28.36
CA GLU A 110 -8.54 2.81 28.33
C GLU A 110 -7.10 3.04 28.79
N GLU A 111 -6.54 2.13 29.58
CA GLU A 111 -5.15 2.19 30.07
C GLU A 111 -4.10 2.21 28.94
N TYR A 112 -4.47 1.73 27.75
CA TYR A 112 -3.58 1.68 26.58
C TYR A 112 -3.57 2.99 25.77
N LEU A 113 -4.51 3.90 26.02
CA LEU A 113 -4.66 5.14 25.24
C LEU A 113 -3.42 6.03 25.31
N ASP A 114 -2.81 6.15 26.49
CA ASP A 114 -1.59 6.95 26.66
C ASP A 114 -0.43 6.36 25.88
N SER A 115 -0.29 5.03 25.84
CA SER A 115 0.76 4.37 25.06
C SER A 115 0.55 4.54 23.55
N LEU A 116 -0.69 4.41 23.09
CA LEU A 116 -1.06 4.55 21.69
C LEU A 116 -0.88 5.99 21.18
N THR A 117 -1.36 6.97 21.94
CA THR A 117 -1.29 8.39 21.55
C THR A 117 0.12 8.96 21.64
N ASN A 118 0.98 8.41 22.52
CA ASN A 118 2.36 8.84 22.63
C ASN A 118 3.32 8.14 21.65
N SER A 119 2.87 7.15 20.87
CA SER A 119 3.70 6.50 19.84
C SER A 119 4.03 7.46 18.69
N GLU A 120 5.31 7.67 18.44
CA GLU A 120 5.80 8.51 17.34
C GLU A 120 5.50 7.91 15.96
N GLU A 121 5.40 6.59 15.84
CA GLU A 121 5.02 5.91 14.60
C GLU A 121 3.56 6.17 14.22
N LEU A 122 2.68 6.21 15.22
CA LEU A 122 1.26 6.50 15.03
C LEU A 122 1.02 7.98 14.75
N LYS A 123 1.70 8.89 15.46
CA LYS A 123 1.61 10.34 15.21
C LYS A 123 2.01 10.77 13.80
N LYS A 124 2.80 9.95 13.09
CA LYS A 124 3.24 10.22 11.71
C LYS A 124 2.14 10.03 10.65
N HIS A 125 0.97 9.49 11.03
CA HIS A 125 -0.13 9.16 10.13
C HIS A 125 -1.44 9.73 10.69
#